data_AF-M5EKT7-F1
#
_entry.id   AF-M5EKT7-F1
#
_cell.length_a   1.000
_cell.length_b   1.000
_cell.length_c   1.000
_cell.angle_alpha   90.00
_cell.angle_beta   90.00
_cell.angle_gamma   90.00
#
_symmetry.space_group_name_H-M   'P 1'
#
loop_
_entity.id
_entity.type
_entity.pdbx_description
1 polymer ?
#
loop_
_entity_poly.entity_id
_entity_poly.type
_entity_poly.pdbx_seq_one_letter_code
_entity_poly.pdbx_strand_id
1 'polypeptide(L)' 'MLSQAEVWLELFTDDFPMAADHFAKAGIVRCDAIEPLGEGFRGGWITNPANVIHMVREPDAW' A
#
# COMPACT_ATOMS: atom_id res chain seq x y z
N MET A 1 -21.27 16.81 11.44
CA MET A 1 -20.12 16.20 10.74
C MET A 1 -19.44 15.27 11.74
N LEU A 2 -19.61 13.95 11.62
CA LEU A 2 -18.81 13.01 12.39
C LEU A 2 -17.51 12.77 11.60
N SER A 3 -16.36 13.08 12.17
CA SER A 3 -15.09 12.58 11.66
C SER A 3 -14.90 11.16 12.18
N GLN A 4 -14.77 10.18 11.28
CA GLN A 4 -14.27 8.85 11.63
C GLN A 4 -12.74 8.90 11.65
N ALA A 5 -12.13 8.23 12.62
CA ALA A 5 -10.70 7.96 12.57
C ALA A 5 -10.46 6.90 11.49
N GLU A 6 -9.52 7.16 10.58
CA GLU A 6 -9.10 6.18 9.59
C GLU A 6 -7.86 5.45 10.08
N VAL A 7 -7.83 4.14 9.91
CA VAL A 7 -6.67 3.31 10.26
C VAL A 7 -5.89 3.03 8.99
N TRP A 8 -4.63 3.44 8.97
CA TRP A 8 -3.70 3.13 7.89
C TRP A 8 -2.63 2.20 8.46
N LEU A 9 -2.37 1.09 7.77
CA LEU A 9 -1.42 0.07 8.22
C LEU A 9 -0.24 -0.02 7.28
N GLU A 10 0.94 -0.23 7.87
CA GLU A 10 2.16 -0.55 7.12
C GLU A 10 2.40 -2.06 7.10
N LEU A 11 2.62 -2.59 5.91
CA LEU A 11 2.99 -3.97 5.65
C LEU A 11 4.40 -4.00 5.06
N PHE A 12 5.20 -4.92 5.57
CA PHE A 12 6.60 -5.07 5.20
C PHE A 12 6.80 -6.31 4.35
N THR A 13 7.65 -6.19 3.34
CA THR A 13 8.07 -7.28 2.48
C THR A 13 9.51 -7.07 2.05
N ASP A 14 10.29 -8.12 1.81
CA ASP A 14 11.65 -7.98 1.30
C ASP A 14 11.70 -7.72 -0.22
N ASP A 15 10.57 -7.90 -0.92
CA ASP A 15 10.45 -7.73 -2.38
C ASP A 15 9.07 -7.11 -2.71
N PHE A 16 9.06 -5.78 -2.87
CA PHE A 16 7.83 -5.06 -3.17
C PHE A 16 7.24 -5.43 -4.55
N PRO A 17 8.02 -5.54 -5.65
CA PRO A 17 7.50 -6.01 -6.92
C PRO A 17 6.76 -7.35 -6.84
N MET A 18 7.32 -8.33 -6.13
CA MET A 18 6.70 -9.64 -5.92
C MET A 18 5.40 -9.52 -5.11
N ALA A 19 5.40 -8.72 -4.03
CA ALA A 19 4.20 -8.50 -3.23
C ALA A 19 3.09 -7.81 -4.04
N ALA A 20 3.43 -6.80 -4.84
CA ALA A 20 2.48 -6.10 -5.71
C ALA A 20 1.84 -7.04 -6.75
N ASP A 21 2.63 -7.94 -7.36
CA ASP A 21 2.11 -8.97 -8.28
C ASP A 21 1.20 -9.98 -7.55
N HIS A 22 1.57 -10.39 -6.33
CA HIS A 22 0.71 -11.23 -5.50
C HIS A 22 -0.65 -10.57 -5.21
N PHE A 23 -0.66 -9.29 -4.83
CA PHE A 23 -1.89 -8.54 -4.60
C PHE A 23 -2.73 -8.39 -5.87
N ALA A 24 -2.11 -8.07 -7.01
CA ALA A 24 -2.81 -7.97 -8.28
C ALA A 24 -3.50 -9.29 -8.67
N LYS A 25 -2.82 -10.43 -8.49
CA LYS A 25 -3.39 -11.77 -8.72
C LYS A 25 -4.55 -12.10 -7.79
N ALA A 26 -4.56 -11.53 -6.58
CA ALA A 26 -5.65 -11.64 -5.62
C ALA A 26 -6.80 -10.63 -5.85
N GLY A 27 -6.71 -9.79 -6.90
CA GLY A 27 -7.70 -8.75 -7.18
C GLY A 27 -7.59 -7.51 -6.30
N ILE A 28 -6.48 -7.34 -5.59
CA ILE A 28 -6.17 -6.15 -4.78
C ILE A 28 -5.43 -5.16 -5.67
N VAL A 29 -6.01 -3.97 -5.83
CA VAL A 29 -5.54 -2.96 -6.78
C VAL A 29 -4.69 -1.91 -6.08
N ARG A 30 -3.62 -1.46 -6.74
CA ARG A 30 -2.80 -0.34 -6.29
C ARG A 30 -3.58 0.97 -6.35
N CYS A 31 -3.43 1.79 -5.32
CA CYS A 31 -4.09 3.10 -5.19
C CYS A 31 -3.08 4.24 -4.95
N ASP A 32 -1.93 4.17 -5.63
CA ASP A 32 -0.80 5.09 -5.42
C ASP A 32 -1.12 6.58 -5.63
N ALA A 33 -2.24 6.89 -6.30
CA ALA A 33 -2.71 8.25 -6.48
C ALA A 33 -3.20 8.92 -5.18
N ILE A 34 -3.38 8.17 -4.08
CA ILE A 34 -3.84 8.72 -2.80
C ILE A 34 -2.82 9.67 -2.18
N GLU A 35 -1.53 9.33 -2.23
CA GLU A 35 -0.43 10.15 -1.74
C GLU A 35 0.88 9.81 -2.48
N PRO A 36 1.61 10.81 -3.01
CA PRO A 36 2.88 10.58 -3.68
C PRO A 36 3.95 10.13 -2.68
N LEU A 37 4.63 9.03 -2.98
CA LEU A 37 5.66 8.44 -2.10
C LEU A 37 7.09 8.91 -2.42
N GLY A 38 7.28 9.65 -3.51
CA GLY A 38 8.58 10.08 -4.00
C GLY A 38 9.17 9.13 -5.05
N GLU A 39 10.10 9.64 -5.84
CA GLU A 39 10.82 8.86 -6.84
C GLU A 39 11.74 7.84 -6.16
N GLY A 40 11.78 6.61 -6.68
CA GLY A 40 12.63 5.54 -6.14
C GLY A 40 12.09 4.85 -4.89
N PHE A 41 10.96 5.29 -4.33
CA PHE A 41 10.36 4.65 -3.17
C PHE A 41 10.03 3.17 -3.46
N ARG A 42 10.55 2.26 -2.63
CA ARG A 42 10.37 0.81 -2.79
C ARG A 42 9.09 0.34 -2.09
N GLY A 43 7.96 0.84 -2.57
CA GLY A 43 6.65 0.54 -2.01
C GLY A 43 5.49 1.17 -2.79
N GLY A 44 4.28 1.02 -2.24
CA GLY A 44 3.06 1.54 -2.83
C GLY A 44 1.85 1.36 -1.92
N TRP A 45 0.74 1.95 -2.34
CA TRP A 45 -0.53 1.92 -1.62
C TRP A 45 -1.46 0.86 -2.21
N ILE A 46 -2.17 0.14 -1.34
CA ILE A 46 -3.24 -0.77 -1.73
C ILE A 46 -4.51 -0.50 -0.91
N THR A 47 -5.66 -0.85 -1.48
CA THR A 47 -6.93 -0.88 -0.77
C THR A 47 -7.33 -2.34 -0.54
N ASN A 48 -7.49 -2.74 0.72
CA ASN A 48 -7.96 -4.10 1.01
C ASN A 48 -9.46 -4.27 0.67
N PRO A 49 -10.01 -5.50 0.67
CA PRO A 49 -11.43 -5.73 0.38
C PRO A 49 -12.42 -5.06 1.35
N ALA A 50 -11.97 -4.59 2.51
CA ALA A 50 -12.76 -3.84 3.48
C ALA A 50 -12.63 -2.31 3.31
N ASN A 51 -12.00 -1.84 2.23
CA ASN A 51 -11.73 -0.43 1.93
C ASN A 51 -10.78 0.28 2.90
N VAL A 52 -9.86 -0.47 3.51
CA VAL A 52 -8.81 0.09 4.38
C VAL A 52 -7.51 0.24 3.59
N ILE A 53 -6.91 1.42 3.67
CA ILE A 53 -5.64 1.76 3.00
C ILE A 53 -4.46 1.14 3.74
N HIS A 54 -3.56 0.50 2.98
CA HIS A 54 -2.31 -0.02 3.50
C HIS A 54 -1.14 0.47 2.65
N MET A 55 -0.05 0.83 3.29
CA MET A 55 1.26 0.95 2.63
C MET A 55 1.92 -0.41 2.63
N VAL A 56 2.37 -0.87 1.47
CA VAL A 56 3.24 -2.05 1.35
C VAL A 56 4.59 -1.55 0.91
N ARG A 57 5.65 -1.84 1.67
CA ARG A 57 6.99 -1.37 1.35
C ARG A 57 8.09 -2.33 1.82
N GLU A 58 9.28 -2.14 1.25
CA GLU A 58 10.49 -2.76 1.76
C GLU A 58 10.99 -2.05 3.03
N PRO A 59 11.69 -2.71 3.98
CA PRO A 59 12.14 -2.10 5.24
C PRO A 59 12.96 -0.80 5.08
N ASP A 60 13.74 -0.68 4.02
CA ASP A 60 14.58 0.49 3.73
C ASP A 60 14.10 1.24 2.46
N ALA A 61 12.78 1.44 2.32
CA ALA A 61 12.15 1.94 1.10
C ALA A 61 12.52 3.38 0.66
N TRP A 62 13.25 4.14 1.48
CA TRP A 62 13.74 5.49 1.14
C TRP A 62 15.15 5.48 0.57
#